data_AF-A0A183PDD1-F1
#
_entry.id   AF-A0A183PDD1-F1
#
_cell.length_a   1.000
_cell.length_b   1.000
_cell.length_c   1.000
_cell.angle_alpha   90.00
_cell.angle_beta   90.00
_cell.angle_gamma   90.00
#
_symmetry.space_group_name_H-M   'P 1'
#
loop_
_entity.id
_entity.type
_entity.pdbx_description
1 polymer ?
#
loop_
_entity_poly.entity_id
_entity_poly.type
_entity_poly.pdbx_seq_one_letter_code
_entity_poly.pdbx_strand_id
1 'polypeptide(L)'
;MMLSRSKPALQKQKAVPIQSRKIPNLIEFVDKRDFTGALTLSEFERCCGNSSIETDLWVAYSAFHLGEYKKAADEYRKLLEKPNVPSDVHTYLACCYFFLGMYQEAMKSAKDGPTCKLQSRLLFHIAHKLNDERALLNYHNSLDNSTEDQLSLASIHSLKNHHQEAIDIYKRILLDNREYLALNVNIALCYYKMDYYDISQEVLGIYQQRYPDSATAINLKACINFRSYNGKAAEAELKALHCISTSSFTYAQDLIKHNLVVFRNGEGALQVILKLNSIVFSNIHEYCHCYYMIRSYYICSFLLPTLEELIYDQFPSTLFFLKCRASLFKFIEHV
;
A
#
# COMPACT_ATOMS: atom_id res chain seq x y z
N MET A 1 -58.31 42.91 21.02
CA MET A 1 -58.47 42.07 19.82
C MET A 1 -57.52 40.89 19.95
N MET A 2 -58.05 39.72 20.29
CA MET A 2 -57.35 38.44 20.21
C MET A 2 -57.10 38.13 18.73
N LEU A 3 -55.89 37.71 18.34
CA LEU A 3 -55.66 36.86 17.17
C LEU A 3 -54.25 36.25 17.20
N SER A 4 -54.23 34.98 16.81
CA SER A 4 -53.20 33.96 17.01
C SER A 4 -52.00 34.06 16.07
N ARG A 5 -50.86 33.53 16.51
CA ARG A 5 -49.79 33.05 15.62
C ARG A 5 -49.32 31.67 16.07
N SER A 6 -50.02 30.65 15.59
CA SER A 6 -49.60 29.25 15.63
C SER A 6 -48.33 29.05 14.80
N LYS A 7 -47.28 28.47 15.40
CA LYS A 7 -46.09 28.01 14.68
C LYS A 7 -46.46 26.85 13.75
N PRO A 8 -45.93 26.77 12.52
CA PRO A 8 -46.18 25.64 11.62
C PRO A 8 -45.57 24.36 12.22
N ALA A 9 -46.36 23.29 12.22
CA ALA A 9 -45.94 21.98 12.68
C ALA A 9 -44.84 21.41 11.78
N LEU A 10 -43.70 21.06 12.37
CA LEU A 10 -42.67 20.24 11.74
C LEU A 10 -43.33 18.92 11.32
N GLN A 11 -43.42 18.69 10.01
CA GLN A 11 -43.80 17.39 9.46
C GLN A 11 -42.84 16.34 10.02
N LYS A 12 -43.39 15.39 10.78
CA LYS A 12 -42.67 14.18 11.21
C LYS A 12 -42.23 13.43 9.95
N GLN A 13 -40.97 13.57 9.59
CA GLN A 13 -40.33 12.67 8.62
C GLN A 13 -40.47 11.25 9.17
N LYS A 14 -41.05 10.35 8.37
CA LYS A 14 -41.15 8.93 8.71
C LYS A 14 -39.73 8.41 8.91
N ALA A 15 -39.44 7.92 10.12
CA ALA A 15 -38.19 7.22 10.41
C ALA A 15 -38.06 6.05 9.43
N VAL A 16 -37.01 6.07 8.60
CA VAL A 16 -36.61 4.92 7.79
C VAL A 16 -36.32 3.77 8.77
N PRO A 17 -36.85 2.56 8.55
CA PRO A 17 -36.59 1.45 9.45
C PRO A 17 -35.08 1.20 9.47
N ILE A 18 -34.46 1.35 10.64
CA ILE A 18 -33.09 0.90 10.88
C ILE A 18 -33.14 -0.63 10.74
N GLN A 19 -32.83 -1.13 9.55
CA GLN A 19 -32.51 -2.54 9.39
C GLN A 19 -31.43 -2.84 10.43
N SER A 20 -31.66 -3.84 11.28
CA SER A 20 -30.70 -4.30 12.28
C SER A 20 -29.44 -4.77 11.53
N ARG A 21 -28.51 -3.86 11.29
CA ARG A 21 -27.23 -4.16 10.66
C ARG A 21 -26.50 -5.06 11.64
N LYS A 22 -26.45 -6.36 11.35
CA LYS A 22 -25.59 -7.29 12.07
C LYS A 22 -24.17 -6.73 12.00
N ILE A 23 -23.52 -6.61 13.15
CA ILE A 23 -22.13 -6.18 13.23
C ILE A 23 -21.32 -7.23 12.44
N PRO A 24 -20.59 -6.83 11.38
CA PRO A 24 -19.78 -7.75 10.59
C PRO A 24 -18.75 -8.46 11.48
N ASN A 25 -18.41 -9.70 11.13
CA ASN A 25 -17.34 -10.44 11.81
C ASN A 25 -15.95 -9.90 11.41
N LEU A 26 -14.91 -10.15 12.22
CA LEU A 26 -13.54 -9.71 11.95
C LEU A 26 -13.06 -10.13 10.55
N ILE A 27 -13.32 -11.39 10.17
CA ILE A 27 -12.97 -11.92 8.85
C ILE A 27 -13.71 -11.16 7.74
N GLU A 28 -14.97 -10.76 7.96
CA GLU A 28 -15.72 -9.98 6.97
C GLU A 28 -15.15 -8.56 6.80
N PHE A 29 -14.60 -7.96 7.86
CA PHE A 29 -13.89 -6.70 7.77
C PHE A 29 -12.60 -6.85 6.95
N VAL A 30 -11.82 -7.90 7.21
CA VAL A 30 -10.58 -8.19 6.47
C VAL A 30 -10.87 -8.50 4.99
N ASP A 31 -11.90 -9.30 4.69
CA ASP A 31 -12.31 -9.61 3.33
C ASP A 31 -12.81 -8.38 2.55
N LYS A 32 -13.45 -7.45 3.28
CA LYS A 32 -13.84 -6.13 2.75
C LYS A 32 -12.71 -5.09 2.80
N ARG A 33 -11.56 -5.45 3.37
CA ARG A 33 -10.36 -4.60 3.53
C ARG A 33 -10.61 -3.35 4.36
N ASP A 34 -11.63 -3.40 5.22
CA ASP A 34 -11.87 -2.38 6.22
C ASP A 34 -11.01 -2.70 7.46
N PHE A 35 -9.70 -2.43 7.32
CA PHE A 35 -8.73 -2.66 8.38
C PHE A 35 -8.91 -1.71 9.57
N THR A 36 -9.56 -0.56 9.37
CA THR A 36 -9.96 0.32 10.48
C THR A 36 -11.07 -0.34 11.30
N GLY A 37 -12.08 -0.90 10.65
CA GLY A 37 -13.11 -1.72 11.28
C GLY A 37 -12.53 -2.94 11.99
N ALA A 38 -11.63 -3.67 11.32
CA ALA A 38 -10.95 -4.82 11.92
C ALA A 38 -10.14 -4.43 13.17
N LEU A 39 -9.32 -3.38 13.09
CA LEU A 39 -8.51 -2.89 14.19
C LEU A 39 -9.37 -2.47 15.39
N THR A 40 -10.43 -1.70 15.15
CA THR A 40 -11.34 -1.23 16.22
C THR A 40 -12.08 -2.38 16.90
N LEU A 41 -12.51 -3.39 16.13
CA LEU A 41 -13.12 -4.59 16.69
C LEU A 41 -12.13 -5.38 17.55
N SER A 42 -10.90 -5.61 17.06
CA SER A 42 -9.87 -6.33 17.82
C SER A 42 -9.41 -5.57 19.07
N GLU A 43 -9.30 -4.24 19.01
CA GLU A 43 -8.99 -3.41 20.17
C GLU A 43 -10.13 -3.43 21.21
N PHE A 44 -11.39 -3.48 20.77
CA PHE A 44 -12.54 -3.64 21.66
C PHE A 44 -12.54 -5.01 22.36
N GLU A 45 -12.29 -6.10 21.62
CA GLU A 45 -12.18 -7.45 22.19
C GLU A 45 -11.07 -7.54 23.24
N ARG A 46 -9.94 -6.87 22.99
CA ARG A 46 -8.82 -6.77 23.93
C ARG A 46 -9.22 -6.04 25.22
N CYS A 47 -9.99 -4.94 25.12
CA CYS A 47 -10.49 -4.20 26.28
C CYS A 47 -11.55 -4.97 27.08
N CYS A 48 -12.35 -5.82 26.43
CA CYS A 48 -13.37 -6.64 27.08
C CYS A 48 -12.82 -7.87 27.82
N GLY A 49 -11.50 -8.03 27.89
CA GLY A 49 -10.85 -9.14 28.61
C GLY A 49 -10.65 -10.42 27.78
N ASN A 50 -10.99 -10.41 26.48
CA ASN A 50 -10.74 -11.51 25.55
C ASN A 50 -9.36 -11.37 24.87
N SER A 51 -8.36 -10.82 25.58
CA SER A 51 -7.01 -10.65 25.04
C SER A 51 -6.34 -12.02 24.87
N SER A 52 -6.29 -12.47 23.62
CA SER A 52 -5.57 -13.66 23.19
C SER A 52 -4.38 -13.27 22.32
N ILE A 53 -3.42 -14.19 22.16
CA ILE A 53 -2.32 -14.03 21.19
C ILE A 53 -2.90 -13.76 19.79
N GLU A 54 -4.02 -14.40 19.47
CA GLU A 54 -4.75 -14.25 18.22
C GLU A 54 -5.27 -12.82 18.00
N THR A 55 -5.91 -12.24 19.03
CA THR A 55 -6.42 -10.87 18.99
C THR A 55 -5.28 -9.87 18.80
N ASP A 56 -4.15 -10.05 19.50
CA ASP A 56 -3.00 -9.17 19.36
C ASP A 56 -2.32 -9.29 17.98
N LEU A 57 -2.31 -10.48 17.38
CA LEU A 57 -1.86 -10.68 16.00
C LEU A 57 -2.74 -9.92 15.01
N TRP A 58 -4.07 -9.94 15.19
CA TRP A 58 -5.00 -9.17 14.35
C TRP A 58 -4.87 -7.67 14.51
N VAL A 59 -4.58 -7.18 15.72
CA VAL A 59 -4.27 -5.76 15.97
C VAL A 59 -3.02 -5.36 15.20
N ALA A 60 -1.94 -6.13 15.32
CA ALA A 60 -0.68 -5.84 14.63
C ALA A 60 -0.84 -5.93 13.10
N TYR A 61 -1.55 -6.96 12.60
CA TYR A 61 -1.87 -7.13 11.19
C TYR A 61 -2.67 -5.96 10.63
N SER A 62 -3.76 -5.58 11.31
CA SER A 62 -4.61 -4.46 10.87
C SER A 62 -3.85 -3.13 10.90
N ALA A 63 -3.02 -2.90 11.92
CA ALA A 63 -2.16 -1.72 11.99
C ALA A 63 -1.14 -1.67 10.84
N PHE A 64 -0.56 -2.82 10.47
CA PHE A 64 0.37 -2.93 9.34
C PHE A 64 -0.32 -2.54 8.03
N HIS A 65 -1.52 -3.07 7.76
CA HIS A 65 -2.27 -2.75 6.52
C HIS A 65 -2.86 -1.34 6.48
N LEU A 66 -2.93 -0.64 7.62
CA LEU A 66 -3.25 0.79 7.67
C LEU A 66 -2.02 1.68 7.42
N GLY A 67 -0.84 1.08 7.22
CA GLY A 67 0.43 1.81 7.07
C GLY A 67 1.03 2.28 8.39
N GLU A 68 0.47 1.88 9.54
CA GLU A 68 0.99 2.20 10.87
C GLU A 68 2.13 1.24 11.26
N TYR A 69 3.17 1.15 10.42
CA TYR A 69 4.26 0.17 10.56
C TYR A 69 4.98 0.21 11.91
N LYS A 70 5.12 1.41 12.49
CA LYS A 70 5.73 1.57 13.82
C LYS A 70 4.86 0.96 14.92
N LYS A 71 3.54 1.21 14.88
CA LYS A 71 2.59 0.62 15.83
C LYS A 71 2.57 -0.90 15.68
N ALA A 72 2.52 -1.41 14.45
CA ALA A 72 2.58 -2.84 14.18
C ALA A 72 3.88 -3.48 14.72
N ALA A 73 5.04 -2.85 14.50
CA ALA A 73 6.32 -3.33 15.05
C ALA A 73 6.33 -3.36 16.58
N ASP A 74 5.75 -2.36 17.24
CA ASP A 74 5.66 -2.31 18.71
C ASP A 74 4.76 -3.44 19.24
N GLU A 75 3.63 -3.73 18.60
CA GLU A 75 2.74 -4.82 18.98
C GLU A 75 3.39 -6.20 18.74
N TYR A 76 4.09 -6.40 17.61
CA TYR A 76 4.84 -7.65 17.38
C TYR A 76 5.98 -7.85 18.38
N ARG A 77 6.67 -6.78 18.80
CA ARG A 77 7.70 -6.88 19.85
C ARG A 77 7.10 -7.31 21.19
N LYS A 78 5.98 -6.72 21.61
CA LYS A 78 5.25 -7.14 22.81
C LYS A 78 4.78 -8.59 22.72
N LEU A 79 4.37 -9.04 21.53
CA LEU A 79 4.00 -10.43 21.29
C LEU A 79 5.19 -11.37 21.53
N LEU A 80 6.38 -11.04 21.04
CA LEU A 80 7.58 -11.88 21.23
C LEU A 80 8.00 -12.04 22.71
N GLU A 81 7.58 -11.15 23.61
CA GLU A 81 7.81 -11.29 25.06
C GLU A 81 6.89 -12.32 25.73
N LYS A 82 5.79 -12.74 25.06
CA LYS A 82 4.82 -13.70 25.60
C LYS A 82 5.27 -15.15 25.39
N PRO A 83 4.94 -16.08 26.30
CA PRO A 83 5.19 -17.50 26.08
C PRO A 83 4.26 -18.06 24.97
N ASN A 84 4.73 -19.07 24.23
CA ASN A 84 3.99 -19.79 23.17
C ASN A 84 3.56 -18.96 21.94
N VAL A 85 4.33 -17.92 21.58
CA VAL A 85 4.07 -17.14 20.37
C VAL A 85 4.59 -17.89 19.13
N PRO A 86 3.86 -17.87 18.00
CA PRO A 86 4.34 -18.46 16.76
C PRO A 86 5.68 -17.86 16.33
N SER A 87 6.63 -18.71 15.94
CA SER A 87 7.94 -18.23 15.46
C SER A 87 7.84 -17.37 14.21
N ASP A 88 6.75 -17.47 13.44
CA ASP A 88 6.46 -16.63 12.28
C ASP A 88 6.40 -15.12 12.63
N VAL A 89 6.13 -14.77 13.89
CA VAL A 89 6.08 -13.37 14.35
C VAL A 89 7.39 -12.62 14.10
N HIS A 90 8.52 -13.32 14.13
CA HIS A 90 9.82 -12.75 13.76
C HIS A 90 9.85 -12.26 12.31
N THR A 91 9.22 -12.99 11.39
CA THR A 91 9.10 -12.61 9.98
C THR A 91 8.15 -11.43 9.81
N TYR A 92 7.07 -11.36 10.58
CA TYR A 92 6.11 -10.24 10.52
C TYR A 92 6.70 -8.94 11.07
N LEU A 93 7.45 -9.04 12.17
CA LEU A 93 8.25 -7.93 12.70
C LEU A 93 9.29 -7.46 11.68
N ALA A 94 9.95 -8.41 11.00
CA ALA A 94 10.91 -8.08 9.95
C ALA A 94 10.27 -7.33 8.77
N CYS A 95 9.04 -7.69 8.39
CA CYS A 95 8.28 -6.92 7.39
C CYS A 95 8.03 -5.49 7.86
N CYS A 96 7.64 -5.27 9.13
CA CYS A 96 7.47 -3.93 9.67
C CYS A 96 8.77 -3.12 9.60
N TYR A 97 9.91 -3.72 9.99
CA TYR A 97 11.21 -3.06 9.91
C TYR A 97 11.63 -2.73 8.47
N PHE A 98 11.29 -3.59 7.51
CA PHE A 98 11.55 -3.34 6.10
C PHE A 98 10.81 -2.08 5.62
N PHE A 99 9.51 -1.94 5.92
CA PHE A 99 8.74 -0.75 5.56
C PHE A 99 9.13 0.51 6.34
N LEU A 100 9.75 0.36 7.52
CA LEU A 100 10.37 1.47 8.25
C LEU A 100 11.76 1.85 7.72
N GLY A 101 12.30 1.13 6.73
CA GLY A 101 13.65 1.36 6.17
C GLY A 101 14.79 0.82 7.03
N MET A 102 14.49 0.08 8.10
CA MET A 102 15.45 -0.53 9.01
C MET A 102 15.91 -1.89 8.48
N TYR A 103 16.62 -1.90 7.34
CA TYR A 103 16.91 -3.12 6.60
C TYR A 103 17.84 -4.10 7.33
N GLN A 104 18.75 -3.61 8.17
CA GLN A 104 19.67 -4.45 8.93
C GLN A 104 18.94 -5.20 10.06
N GLU A 105 18.04 -4.50 10.75
CA GLU A 105 17.16 -5.05 11.77
C GLU A 105 16.13 -6.00 11.18
N ALA A 106 15.57 -5.64 10.01
CA ALA A 106 14.69 -6.52 9.25
C ALA A 106 15.40 -7.83 8.91
N MET A 107 16.65 -7.79 8.43
CA MET A 107 17.41 -9.00 8.10
C MET A 107 17.66 -9.89 9.32
N LYS A 108 18.02 -9.30 10.46
CA LYS A 108 18.24 -10.03 11.73
C LYS A 108 16.95 -10.70 12.19
N SER A 109 15.88 -9.91 12.33
CA SER A 109 14.57 -10.42 12.74
C SER A 109 14.06 -11.51 11.81
N ALA A 110 14.25 -11.36 10.49
CA ALA A 110 13.84 -12.38 9.53
C ALA A 110 14.59 -13.70 9.77
N LYS A 111 15.91 -13.66 10.01
CA LYS A 111 16.75 -14.84 10.26
C LYS A 111 16.50 -15.52 11.60
N ASP A 112 15.98 -14.79 12.59
CA ASP A 112 15.54 -15.35 13.87
C ASP A 112 14.23 -16.15 13.74
N GLY A 113 13.46 -15.90 12.67
CA GLY A 113 12.24 -16.63 12.33
C GLY A 113 12.49 -17.93 11.56
N PRO A 114 11.45 -18.79 11.43
CA PRO A 114 11.54 -20.03 10.68
C PRO A 114 11.74 -19.76 9.18
N THR A 115 12.36 -20.72 8.49
CA THR A 115 12.49 -20.66 7.04
C THR A 115 11.14 -20.90 6.37
N CYS A 116 10.66 -19.91 5.62
CA CYS A 116 9.39 -19.98 4.91
C CYS A 116 9.42 -19.12 3.64
N LYS A 117 8.45 -19.32 2.73
CA LYS A 117 8.40 -18.58 1.45
C LYS A 117 8.35 -17.06 1.65
N LEU A 118 7.61 -16.58 2.65
CA LEU A 118 7.55 -15.17 3.00
C LEU A 118 8.93 -14.63 3.40
N GLN A 119 9.65 -15.36 4.26
CA GLN A 119 10.99 -14.98 4.69
C GLN A 119 11.96 -14.92 3.50
N SER A 120 11.91 -15.90 2.59
CA SER A 120 12.75 -15.91 1.38
C SER A 120 12.50 -14.69 0.50
N ARG A 121 11.23 -14.32 0.27
CA ARG A 121 10.87 -13.10 -0.47
C ARG A 121 11.35 -11.85 0.25
N LEU A 122 11.16 -11.74 1.56
CA LEU A 122 11.65 -10.60 2.35
C LEU A 122 13.16 -10.45 2.26
N LEU A 123 13.90 -11.54 2.41
CA LEU A 123 15.35 -11.52 2.32
C LEU A 123 15.84 -11.20 0.90
N PHE A 124 15.12 -11.63 -0.14
CA PHE A 124 15.39 -11.26 -1.53
C PHE A 124 15.31 -9.74 -1.73
N HIS A 125 14.26 -9.11 -1.21
CA HIS A 125 14.10 -7.66 -1.27
C HIS A 125 15.10 -6.89 -0.39
N ILE A 126 15.39 -7.39 0.81
CA ILE A 126 16.40 -6.80 1.68
C ILE A 126 17.77 -6.84 1.01
N ALA A 127 18.14 -7.96 0.38
CA ALA A 127 19.41 -8.08 -0.34
C ALA A 127 19.52 -7.03 -1.45
N HIS A 128 18.44 -6.77 -2.18
CA HIS A 128 18.39 -5.69 -3.16
C HIS A 128 18.57 -4.31 -2.52
N LYS A 129 17.84 -3.98 -1.43
CA LYS A 129 17.97 -2.67 -0.75
C LYS A 129 19.35 -2.44 -0.15
N LEU A 130 20.04 -3.50 0.28
CA LEU A 130 21.39 -3.47 0.81
C LEU A 130 22.49 -3.54 -0.27
N ASN A 131 22.12 -3.68 -1.55
CA ASN A 131 23.04 -3.91 -2.67
C ASN A 131 23.95 -5.14 -2.48
N ASP A 132 23.46 -6.19 -1.81
CA ASP A 132 24.16 -7.47 -1.68
C ASP A 132 23.81 -8.38 -2.86
N GLU A 133 24.52 -8.22 -3.98
CA GLU A 133 24.30 -8.99 -5.21
C GLU A 133 24.50 -10.51 -5.01
N ARG A 134 25.33 -10.92 -4.05
CA ARG A 134 25.61 -12.33 -3.79
C ARG A 134 24.43 -12.99 -3.08
N ALA A 135 23.89 -12.33 -2.06
CA ALA A 135 22.67 -12.78 -1.40
C ALA A 135 21.46 -12.70 -2.33
N LEU A 136 21.38 -11.65 -3.17
CA LEU A 136 20.30 -11.46 -4.13
C LEU A 136 20.22 -12.64 -5.11
N LEU A 137 21.36 -13.07 -5.68
CA LEU A 137 21.42 -14.23 -6.57
C LEU A 137 21.04 -15.54 -5.87
N ASN A 138 21.46 -15.72 -4.62
CA ASN A 138 21.10 -16.90 -3.84
C ASN A 138 19.58 -16.98 -3.60
N TYR A 139 18.95 -15.88 -3.19
CA TYR A 139 17.52 -15.86 -2.94
C TYR A 139 16.72 -15.95 -4.24
N HIS A 140 17.18 -15.33 -5.33
CA HIS A 140 16.60 -15.51 -6.66
C HIS A 140 16.48 -17.01 -7.03
N ASN A 141 17.54 -17.77 -6.82
CA ASN A 141 17.56 -19.22 -7.11
C ASN A 141 16.69 -20.05 -6.16
N SER A 142 16.27 -19.48 -5.03
CA SER A 142 15.36 -20.14 -4.07
C SER A 142 13.88 -19.90 -4.36
N LEU A 143 13.56 -18.96 -5.27
CA LEU A 143 12.19 -18.65 -5.66
C LEU A 143 11.62 -19.75 -6.56
N ASP A 144 10.33 -20.03 -6.39
CA ASP A 144 9.57 -21.03 -7.13
C ASP A 144 8.66 -20.36 -8.19
N ASN A 145 7.91 -21.15 -8.94
CA ASN A 145 6.90 -20.68 -9.90
C ASN A 145 5.56 -20.29 -9.24
N SER A 146 5.54 -20.11 -7.92
CA SER A 146 4.34 -19.62 -7.24
C SER A 146 4.05 -18.18 -7.64
N THR A 147 2.77 -17.80 -7.71
CA THR A 147 2.37 -16.45 -8.12
C THR A 147 3.08 -15.38 -7.30
N GLU A 148 3.19 -15.57 -5.99
CA GLU A 148 3.77 -14.62 -5.05
C GLU A 148 5.28 -14.47 -5.23
N ASP A 149 5.99 -15.57 -5.49
CA ASP A 149 7.42 -15.53 -5.77
C ASP A 149 7.71 -14.88 -7.13
N GLN A 150 6.87 -15.12 -8.13
CA GLN A 150 6.96 -14.48 -9.44
C GLN A 150 6.65 -12.98 -9.38
N LEU A 151 5.67 -12.56 -8.56
CA LEU A 151 5.41 -11.14 -8.31
C LEU A 151 6.58 -10.46 -7.60
N SER A 152 7.20 -11.14 -6.63
CA SER A 152 8.42 -10.67 -5.98
C SER A 152 9.56 -10.50 -6.99
N LEU A 153 9.76 -11.49 -7.85
CA LEU A 153 10.73 -11.42 -8.94
C LEU A 153 10.47 -10.23 -9.88
N ALA A 154 9.24 -10.08 -10.37
CA ALA A 154 8.85 -8.99 -11.26
C ALA A 154 9.07 -7.61 -10.63
N SER A 155 8.82 -7.46 -9.34
CA SER A 155 9.04 -6.21 -8.62
C SER A 155 10.53 -5.84 -8.55
N ILE A 156 11.42 -6.82 -8.32
CA ILE A 156 12.87 -6.60 -8.33
C ILE A 156 13.37 -6.28 -9.74
N HIS A 157 12.85 -6.94 -10.78
CA HIS A 157 13.13 -6.54 -12.17
C HIS A 157 12.74 -5.09 -12.43
N SER A 158 11.53 -4.69 -12.02
CA SER A 158 11.07 -3.31 -12.15
C SER A 158 11.96 -2.33 -11.37
N LEU A 159 12.42 -2.70 -10.18
CA LEU A 159 13.32 -1.88 -9.35
C LEU A 159 14.72 -1.73 -9.95
N LYS A 160 15.23 -2.76 -10.63
CA LYS A 160 16.53 -2.74 -11.33
C LYS A 160 16.46 -2.14 -12.74
N ASN A 161 15.33 -1.52 -13.12
CA ASN A 161 15.02 -0.99 -14.45
C ASN A 161 14.94 -2.02 -15.58
N HIS A 162 14.80 -3.30 -15.24
CA HIS A 162 14.49 -4.39 -16.17
C HIS A 162 12.96 -4.44 -16.41
N HIS A 163 12.42 -3.37 -16.98
CA HIS A 163 10.97 -3.17 -17.08
C HIS A 163 10.30 -4.16 -18.03
N GLN A 164 10.99 -4.59 -19.10
CA GLN A 164 10.41 -5.54 -20.06
C GLN A 164 10.20 -6.91 -19.41
N GLU A 165 11.18 -7.39 -18.65
CA GLU A 165 11.11 -8.65 -17.91
C GLU A 165 10.00 -8.62 -16.85
N ALA A 166 9.84 -7.49 -16.15
CA ALA A 166 8.73 -7.30 -15.21
C ALA A 166 7.37 -7.37 -15.91
N ILE A 167 7.21 -6.69 -17.06
CA ILE A 167 5.99 -6.71 -17.87
C ILE A 167 5.65 -8.13 -18.32
N ASP A 168 6.64 -8.88 -18.80
CA ASP A 168 6.43 -10.24 -19.30
C ASP A 168 5.94 -11.17 -18.19
N ILE A 169 6.49 -11.06 -16.98
CA ILE A 169 6.01 -11.81 -15.81
C ILE A 169 4.58 -11.40 -15.45
N TYR A 170 4.28 -10.10 -15.34
CA TYR A 170 2.94 -9.64 -14.99
C TYR A 170 1.88 -10.09 -16.02
N LYS A 171 2.20 -9.98 -17.32
CA LYS A 171 1.30 -10.44 -18.39
C LYS A 171 1.06 -11.95 -18.31
N ARG A 172 2.11 -12.74 -18.04
CA ARG A 172 1.98 -14.19 -17.86
C ARG A 172 1.03 -14.52 -16.70
N ILE A 173 1.17 -13.85 -15.55
CA ILE A 173 0.27 -14.06 -14.39
C ILE A 173 -1.18 -13.68 -14.73
N LEU A 174 -1.38 -12.59 -15.49
CA LEU A 174 -2.70 -12.12 -15.92
C LEU A 174 -3.43 -13.09 -16.87
N LEU A 175 -2.70 -13.91 -17.63
CA LEU A 175 -3.32 -14.90 -18.52
C LEU A 175 -4.13 -15.92 -17.70
N ASP A 176 -3.58 -16.35 -16.57
CA ASP A 176 -4.19 -17.35 -15.70
C ASP A 176 -5.13 -16.73 -14.66
N ASN A 177 -4.91 -15.46 -14.29
CA ASN A 177 -5.64 -14.76 -13.21
C ASN A 177 -6.20 -13.42 -13.69
N ARG A 178 -7.26 -13.46 -14.51
CA ARG A 178 -7.83 -12.26 -15.14
C ARG A 178 -8.43 -11.26 -14.16
N GLU A 179 -8.79 -11.70 -12.95
CA GLU A 179 -9.26 -10.82 -11.87
C GLU A 179 -8.16 -9.94 -11.26
N TYR A 180 -6.88 -10.16 -11.59
CA TYR A 180 -5.76 -9.43 -11.00
C TYR A 180 -5.56 -8.07 -11.67
N LEU A 181 -6.63 -7.28 -11.73
CA LEU A 181 -6.71 -6.00 -12.46
C LEU A 181 -5.60 -5.03 -12.02
N ALA A 182 -5.25 -5.07 -10.74
CA ALA A 182 -4.16 -4.34 -10.12
C ALA A 182 -2.81 -4.44 -10.86
N LEU A 183 -2.53 -5.59 -11.50
CA LEU A 183 -1.32 -5.78 -12.29
C LEU A 183 -1.25 -4.87 -13.52
N ASN A 184 -2.39 -4.42 -14.06
CA ASN A 184 -2.41 -3.44 -15.14
C ASN A 184 -1.81 -2.11 -14.70
N VAL A 185 -1.97 -1.70 -13.43
CA VAL A 185 -1.31 -0.49 -12.90
C VAL A 185 0.20 -0.67 -12.89
N ASN A 186 0.70 -1.85 -12.50
CA ASN A 186 2.14 -2.16 -12.49
C ASN A 186 2.73 -2.25 -13.90
N ILE A 187 2.01 -2.84 -14.86
CA ILE A 187 2.41 -2.88 -16.27
C ILE A 187 2.41 -1.45 -16.85
N ALA A 188 1.37 -0.65 -16.57
CA ALA A 188 1.30 0.74 -16.99
C ALA A 188 2.47 1.56 -16.41
N LEU A 189 2.83 1.33 -15.15
CA LEU A 189 3.99 1.97 -14.52
C LEU A 189 5.31 1.60 -15.22
N CYS A 190 5.48 0.32 -15.59
CA CYS A 190 6.65 -0.12 -16.34
C CYS A 190 6.71 0.56 -17.72
N TYR A 191 5.59 0.62 -18.45
CA TYR A 191 5.51 1.35 -19.72
C TYR A 191 5.79 2.85 -19.57
N TYR A 192 5.29 3.48 -18.50
CA TYR A 192 5.59 4.88 -18.19
C TYR A 192 7.10 5.07 -17.96
N LYS A 193 7.75 4.17 -17.23
CA LYS A 193 9.20 4.21 -16.97
C LYS A 193 10.05 4.01 -18.22
N MET A 194 9.50 3.34 -19.23
CA MET A 194 10.11 3.18 -20.56
C MET A 194 9.76 4.31 -21.54
N ASP A 195 9.10 5.38 -21.06
CA ASP A 195 8.60 6.51 -21.86
C ASP A 195 7.54 6.15 -22.93
N TYR A 196 6.93 4.96 -22.83
CA TYR A 196 5.81 4.55 -23.67
C TYR A 196 4.47 5.03 -23.08
N TYR A 197 4.28 6.34 -23.06
CA TYR A 197 3.16 6.99 -22.37
C TYR A 197 1.79 6.64 -22.94
N ASP A 198 1.66 6.51 -24.27
CA ASP A 198 0.39 6.15 -24.91
C ASP A 198 -0.06 4.72 -24.52
N ILE A 199 0.88 3.77 -24.54
CA ILE A 199 0.63 2.37 -24.13
C ILE A 199 0.34 2.32 -22.62
N SER A 200 1.09 3.07 -21.82
CA SER A 200 0.86 3.19 -20.38
C SER A 200 -0.58 3.65 -20.07
N GLN A 201 -1.06 4.67 -20.78
CA GLN A 201 -2.42 5.20 -20.63
C GLN A 201 -3.49 4.18 -21.03
N GLU A 202 -3.28 3.43 -22.13
CA GLU A 202 -4.20 2.40 -22.58
C GLU A 202 -4.34 1.26 -21.55
N VAL A 203 -3.20 0.73 -21.07
CA VAL A 203 -3.19 -0.34 -20.07
C VAL A 203 -3.79 0.15 -18.74
N LEU A 204 -3.46 1.36 -18.30
CA LEU A 204 -4.05 1.96 -17.11
C LEU A 204 -5.58 2.14 -17.24
N GLY A 205 -6.05 2.43 -18.45
CA GLY A 205 -7.48 2.57 -18.76
C GLY A 205 -8.28 1.31 -18.44
N ILE A 206 -7.71 0.11 -18.64
CA ILE A 206 -8.35 -1.18 -18.28
C ILE A 206 -8.71 -1.21 -16.80
N TYR A 207 -7.79 -0.74 -15.97
CA TYR A 207 -7.96 -0.68 -14.53
C TYR A 207 -8.98 0.40 -14.12
N GLN A 208 -8.86 1.59 -14.70
CA GLN A 208 -9.72 2.75 -14.40
C GLN A 208 -11.19 2.54 -14.79
N GLN A 209 -11.48 1.72 -15.80
CA GLN A 209 -12.86 1.35 -16.14
C GLN A 209 -13.60 0.69 -14.97
N ARG A 210 -12.87 -0.04 -14.13
CA ARG A 210 -13.43 -0.72 -12.97
C ARG A 210 -13.33 0.11 -11.69
N TYR A 211 -12.22 0.84 -11.52
CA TYR A 211 -11.90 1.63 -10.33
C TYR A 211 -11.59 3.09 -10.73
N PRO A 212 -12.62 3.87 -11.13
CA PRO A 212 -12.43 5.24 -11.61
C PRO A 212 -12.00 6.21 -10.51
N ASP A 213 -12.17 5.82 -9.25
CA ASP A 213 -11.88 6.59 -8.03
C ASP A 213 -10.55 6.21 -7.37
N SER A 214 -9.81 5.23 -7.91
CA SER A 214 -8.47 4.87 -7.41
C SER A 214 -7.52 6.06 -7.49
N ALA A 215 -7.05 6.51 -6.34
CA ALA A 215 -6.03 7.53 -6.18
C ALA A 215 -4.71 7.13 -6.86
N THR A 216 -4.31 5.86 -6.73
CA THR A 216 -3.16 5.28 -7.43
C THR A 216 -3.26 5.49 -8.95
N ALA A 217 -4.39 5.12 -9.54
CA ALA A 217 -4.58 5.18 -10.97
C ALA A 217 -4.72 6.61 -11.49
N ILE A 218 -5.47 7.47 -10.80
CA ILE A 218 -5.60 8.89 -11.16
C ILE A 218 -4.25 9.58 -11.04
N ASN A 219 -3.46 9.27 -10.01
CA ASN A 219 -2.13 9.84 -9.85
C ASN A 219 -1.20 9.43 -11.00
N LEU A 220 -1.17 8.15 -11.39
CA LEU A 220 -0.36 7.71 -12.52
C LEU A 220 -0.83 8.37 -13.83
N LYS A 221 -2.14 8.51 -14.04
CA LYS A 221 -2.71 9.24 -15.19
C LYS A 221 -2.27 10.71 -15.21
N ALA A 222 -2.27 11.39 -14.07
CA ALA A 222 -1.76 12.76 -13.96
C ALA A 222 -0.27 12.83 -14.38
N CYS A 223 0.53 11.86 -13.96
CA CYS A 223 1.95 11.76 -14.32
C CYS A 223 2.15 11.51 -15.82
N ILE A 224 1.35 10.62 -16.42
CA ILE A 224 1.33 10.38 -17.87
C ILE A 224 0.99 11.68 -18.61
N ASN A 225 -0.09 12.35 -18.23
CA ASN A 225 -0.52 13.61 -18.85
C ASN A 225 0.51 14.74 -18.69
N PHE A 226 1.26 14.75 -17.58
CA PHE A 226 2.36 15.71 -17.39
C PHE A 226 3.45 15.53 -18.43
N ARG A 227 3.80 14.27 -18.74
CA ARG A 227 4.85 13.92 -19.71
C ARG A 227 4.38 14.06 -21.16
N SER A 228 3.17 13.64 -21.46
CA SER A 228 2.60 13.70 -22.81
C SER A 228 2.17 15.11 -23.23
N TYR A 229 1.74 15.95 -22.27
CA TYR A 229 1.17 17.27 -22.56
C TYR A 229 1.87 18.38 -21.77
N ASN A 230 1.41 18.67 -20.55
CA ASN A 230 1.92 19.76 -19.71
C ASN A 230 1.39 19.68 -18.27
N GLY A 231 1.95 20.53 -17.39
CA GLY A 231 1.54 20.68 -15.99
C GLY A 231 0.06 20.98 -15.77
N LYS A 232 -0.58 21.78 -16.63
CA LYS A 232 -2.00 22.15 -16.46
C LYS A 232 -2.93 20.96 -16.67
N ALA A 233 -2.63 20.11 -17.66
CA ALA A 233 -3.38 18.88 -17.90
C ALA A 233 -3.24 17.90 -16.72
N ALA A 234 -2.04 17.77 -16.16
CA ALA A 234 -1.77 16.93 -15.00
C ALA A 234 -2.48 17.43 -13.73
N GLU A 235 -2.48 18.74 -13.50
CA GLU A 235 -3.23 19.35 -12.38
C GLU A 235 -4.74 19.12 -12.49
N ALA A 236 -5.30 19.14 -13.70
CA ALA A 236 -6.72 18.89 -13.91
C ALA A 236 -7.14 17.48 -13.46
N GLU A 237 -6.29 16.47 -13.70
CA GLU A 237 -6.52 15.10 -13.22
C GLU A 237 -6.45 15.01 -11.69
N LEU A 238 -5.47 15.67 -11.06
CA LEU A 238 -5.33 15.65 -9.59
C LEU A 238 -6.46 16.38 -8.86
N LYS A 239 -7.16 17.31 -9.49
CA LYS A 239 -8.36 17.95 -8.88
C LYS A 239 -9.43 16.93 -8.54
N ALA A 240 -9.56 15.86 -9.31
CA ALA A 240 -10.49 14.77 -9.01
C ALA A 240 -10.17 14.11 -7.65
N LEU A 241 -8.89 14.02 -7.28
CA LEU A 241 -8.46 13.45 -5.99
C LEU A 241 -8.75 14.35 -4.80
N HIS A 242 -8.72 15.67 -4.97
CA HIS A 242 -8.99 16.60 -3.88
C HIS A 242 -10.44 16.52 -3.39
N CYS A 243 -11.36 16.10 -4.27
CA CYS A 243 -12.76 15.87 -3.93
C CYS A 243 -13.01 14.50 -3.28
N ILE A 244 -12.10 13.54 -3.49
CA ILE A 244 -12.24 12.15 -3.02
C ILE A 244 -11.47 11.93 -1.71
N SER A 245 -10.47 12.76 -1.39
CA SER A 245 -9.64 12.59 -0.19
C SER A 245 -10.46 12.74 1.10
N THR A 246 -10.96 11.62 1.60
CA THR A 246 -11.38 11.47 2.99
C THR A 246 -10.20 11.74 3.90
N SER A 247 -10.48 12.17 5.13
CA SER A 247 -9.51 12.43 6.20
C SER A 247 -8.63 11.22 6.58
N SER A 248 -8.91 10.03 6.02
CA SER A 248 -8.23 8.77 6.31
C SER A 248 -6.94 8.54 5.51
N PHE A 249 -6.65 9.33 4.47
CA PHE A 249 -5.45 9.17 3.62
C PHE A 249 -4.50 10.37 3.71
N THR A 250 -3.87 10.60 4.86
CA THR A 250 -2.89 11.68 5.07
C THR A 250 -1.69 11.58 4.13
N TYR A 251 -1.21 10.37 3.82
CA TYR A 251 -0.14 10.11 2.87
C TYR A 251 -0.45 10.56 1.44
N ALA A 252 -1.68 10.31 0.97
CA ALA A 252 -2.11 10.73 -0.36
C ALA A 252 -2.10 12.27 -0.50
N GLN A 253 -2.42 13.00 0.57
CA GLN A 253 -2.39 14.46 0.55
C GLN A 253 -0.99 15.01 0.35
N ASP A 254 0.01 14.38 0.96
CA ASP A 254 1.41 14.77 0.86
C ASP A 254 1.98 14.47 -0.52
N LEU A 255 1.60 13.34 -1.11
CA LEU A 255 1.90 13.00 -2.50
C LEU A 255 1.27 13.98 -3.50
N ILE A 256 -0.02 14.32 -3.31
CA ILE A 256 -0.71 15.29 -4.17
C ILE A 256 0.00 16.65 -4.11
N LYS A 257 0.34 17.14 -2.91
CA LYS A 257 1.08 18.40 -2.75
C LYS A 257 2.43 18.34 -3.46
N HIS A 258 3.18 17.24 -3.33
CA HIS A 258 4.44 17.03 -4.05
C HIS A 258 4.24 17.12 -5.57
N ASN A 259 3.27 16.36 -6.11
CA ASN A 259 3.04 16.31 -7.55
C ASN A 259 2.58 17.65 -8.11
N LEU A 260 1.76 18.41 -7.37
CA LEU A 260 1.39 19.78 -7.74
C LEU A 260 2.61 20.71 -7.84
N VAL A 261 3.56 20.63 -6.90
CA VAL A 261 4.81 21.41 -7.00
C VAL A 261 5.59 21.03 -8.26
N VAL A 262 5.70 19.73 -8.56
CA VAL A 262 6.39 19.26 -9.76
C VAL A 262 5.71 19.77 -11.03
N PHE A 263 4.37 19.68 -11.10
CA PHE A 263 3.59 20.12 -12.27
C PHE A 263 3.65 21.63 -12.48
N ARG A 264 3.89 22.41 -11.42
CA ARG A 264 4.12 23.87 -11.46
C ARG A 264 5.58 24.26 -11.61
N ASN A 265 6.44 23.34 -12.04
CA ASN A 265 7.87 23.58 -12.20
C ASN A 265 8.56 24.11 -10.94
N GLY A 266 8.13 23.68 -9.75
CA GLY A 266 8.79 23.97 -8.47
C GLY A 266 8.21 25.14 -7.70
N GLU A 267 7.13 25.73 -8.19
CA GLU A 267 6.41 26.77 -7.45
C GLU A 267 5.91 26.22 -6.10
N GLY A 268 6.28 26.89 -5.00
CA GLY A 268 5.92 26.46 -3.64
C GLY A 268 6.76 25.32 -3.06
N ALA A 269 7.82 24.87 -3.75
CA ALA A 269 8.67 23.76 -3.33
C ALA A 269 9.21 23.88 -1.90
N LEU A 270 9.67 25.07 -1.48
CA LEU A 270 10.21 25.29 -0.14
C LEU A 270 9.19 25.00 0.97
N GLN A 271 7.91 25.32 0.76
CA GLN A 271 6.87 25.14 1.80
C GLN A 271 6.42 23.68 1.92
N VAL A 272 6.49 22.95 0.81
CA VAL A 272 5.98 21.57 0.69
C VAL A 272 7.10 20.56 0.99
N ILE A 273 8.25 20.66 0.31
CA ILE A 273 9.33 19.67 0.41
C ILE A 273 9.96 19.63 1.80
N LEU A 274 10.08 20.78 2.49
CA LEU A 274 10.62 20.82 3.85
C LEU A 274 9.75 20.06 4.87
N LYS A 275 8.43 19.97 4.63
CA LYS A 275 7.49 19.20 5.47
C LYS A 275 7.47 17.71 5.12
N LEU A 276 7.72 17.36 3.86
CA LEU A 276 7.79 15.97 3.41
C LEU A 276 9.07 15.27 3.89
N ASN A 277 10.19 15.99 3.98
CA ASN A 277 11.48 15.45 4.41
C ASN A 277 11.50 14.93 5.86
N SER A 278 10.65 15.44 6.76
CA SER A 278 10.57 14.93 8.14
C SER A 278 9.90 13.55 8.25
N ILE A 279 9.24 13.08 7.18
CA ILE A 279 8.48 11.83 7.18
C ILE A 279 9.26 10.68 6.53
N VAL A 280 10.28 10.95 5.70
CA VAL A 280 10.83 9.92 4.79
C VAL A 280 12.35 9.65 4.89
N PHE A 281 13.25 10.56 5.34
CA PHE A 281 14.69 10.22 5.44
C PHE A 281 15.49 11.00 6.51
N SER A 282 16.48 10.33 7.10
CA SER A 282 17.38 10.83 8.16
C SER A 282 18.81 11.17 7.71
N ASN A 283 19.09 11.39 6.42
CA ASN A 283 20.43 11.82 5.99
C ASN A 283 20.37 13.03 5.05
N ILE A 284 20.90 14.13 5.56
CA ILE A 284 20.90 15.48 5.01
C ILE A 284 22.28 15.76 4.46
N HIS A 285 22.42 15.96 3.14
CA HIS A 285 23.42 16.85 2.52
C HIS A 285 23.22 16.90 1.00
N GLU A 286 22.42 17.87 0.51
CA GLU A 286 22.54 18.59 -0.79
C GLU A 286 21.18 19.13 -1.28
N TYR A 287 20.80 20.33 -0.81
CA TYR A 287 19.46 20.88 -0.94
C TYR A 287 19.09 21.46 -2.32
N CYS A 288 20.04 21.63 -3.26
CA CYS A 288 19.75 22.14 -4.62
C CYS A 288 19.89 21.09 -5.73
N HIS A 289 20.79 20.10 -5.59
CA HIS A 289 20.92 19.01 -6.57
C HIS A 289 19.76 18.01 -6.47
N CYS A 290 19.15 17.88 -5.29
CA CYS A 290 17.96 17.07 -5.04
C CYS A 290 16.77 17.46 -5.94
N TYR A 291 16.54 18.74 -6.27
CA TYR A 291 15.32 19.13 -7.01
C TYR A 291 15.19 18.45 -8.39
N TYR A 292 16.30 18.30 -9.13
CA TYR A 292 16.29 17.63 -10.45
C TYR A 292 16.37 16.10 -10.35
N MET A 293 17.02 15.57 -9.31
CA MET A 293 17.08 14.12 -9.05
C MET A 293 15.75 13.58 -8.52
N ILE A 294 15.08 14.35 -7.65
CA ILE A 294 13.74 14.09 -7.10
C ILE A 294 12.67 14.16 -8.20
N ARG A 295 12.80 15.09 -9.15
CA ARG A 295 11.86 15.30 -10.28
C ARG A 295 11.69 14.09 -11.21
N SER A 296 12.66 13.17 -11.27
CA SER A 296 12.56 11.93 -12.08
C SER A 296 12.38 10.67 -11.24
N TYR A 297 12.90 10.63 -10.00
CA TYR A 297 12.77 9.47 -9.10
C TYR A 297 11.41 9.41 -8.36
N TYR A 298 10.88 10.54 -7.86
CA TYR A 298 9.78 10.51 -6.88
C TYR A 298 8.37 10.41 -7.47
N ILE A 299 8.18 10.79 -8.74
CA ILE A 299 6.87 10.71 -9.43
C ILE A 299 6.34 9.26 -9.46
N CYS A 300 7.22 8.27 -9.40
CA CYS A 300 6.88 6.84 -9.48
C CYS A 300 7.38 5.98 -8.32
N SER A 301 8.36 6.42 -7.51
CA SER A 301 8.83 5.63 -6.36
C SER A 301 7.76 5.40 -5.30
N PHE A 302 6.66 6.15 -5.32
CA PHE A 302 5.49 5.97 -4.45
C PHE A 302 4.47 4.93 -4.95
N LEU A 303 4.64 4.37 -6.16
CA LEU A 303 3.86 3.23 -6.67
C LEU A 303 4.57 1.89 -6.45
N LEU A 304 5.76 1.92 -5.83
CA LEU A 304 6.53 0.74 -5.44
C LEU A 304 6.12 0.12 -4.10
N PRO A 305 5.63 0.87 -3.09
CA PRO A 305 5.09 0.28 -1.86
C PRO A 305 3.90 -0.64 -2.12
N THR A 306 3.04 -0.33 -3.09
CA THR A 306 1.92 -1.21 -3.47
C THR A 306 2.38 -2.55 -4.04
N LEU A 307 3.54 -2.59 -4.71
CA LEU A 307 4.20 -3.82 -5.15
C LEU A 307 4.80 -4.60 -3.97
N GLU A 308 5.50 -3.91 -3.07
CA GLU A 308 6.08 -4.53 -1.87
C GLU A 308 4.99 -5.08 -0.93
N GLU A 309 3.86 -4.39 -0.74
CA GLU A 309 2.73 -4.88 0.05
C GLU A 309 2.06 -6.14 -0.54
N LEU A 310 1.96 -6.25 -1.88
CA LEU A 310 1.49 -7.46 -2.58
C LEU A 310 2.39 -8.69 -2.33
N ILE A 311 3.65 -8.47 -1.98
CA ILE A 311 4.68 -9.53 -1.81
C ILE A 311 4.67 -10.10 -0.38
N TYR A 312 4.26 -9.31 0.60
CA TYR A 312 4.33 -9.64 2.02
C TYR A 312 3.03 -10.12 2.65
N ASP A 313 1.92 -10.07 1.92
CA ASP A 313 0.60 -10.41 2.46
C ASP A 313 0.25 -11.91 2.27
N GLN A 314 1.25 -12.76 2.51
CA GLN A 314 1.00 -14.12 2.95
C GLN A 314 1.72 -14.33 4.26
N PHE A 315 0.93 -14.44 5.32
CA PHE A 315 1.28 -15.06 6.59
C PHE A 315 1.00 -16.58 6.46
N PRO A 316 1.93 -17.47 6.06
CA PRO A 316 1.75 -18.91 6.30
C PRO A 316 2.51 -19.27 7.57
N SER A 317 1.94 -19.92 8.58
CA SER A 317 1.65 -21.36 8.48
C SER A 317 0.92 -21.91 9.72
N THR A 318 -0.21 -21.30 10.09
CA THR A 318 -1.20 -21.95 10.95
C THR A 318 -2.54 -21.97 10.25
N LEU A 319 -3.36 -22.98 10.57
CA LEU A 319 -4.76 -23.18 10.12
C LEU A 319 -5.62 -21.90 10.15
N PHE A 320 -5.13 -20.88 10.85
CA PHE A 320 -5.62 -19.55 11.11
C PHE A 320 -5.71 -18.62 9.88
N PHE A 321 -4.73 -18.59 8.96
CA PHE A 321 -4.71 -17.64 7.81
C PHE A 321 -5.04 -18.26 6.44
N LEU A 322 -5.29 -19.58 6.38
CA LEU A 322 -5.62 -20.29 5.13
C LEU A 322 -6.90 -19.80 4.41
N LYS A 323 -7.78 -19.05 5.11
CA LYS A 323 -9.05 -18.56 4.55
C LYS A 323 -8.95 -17.22 3.81
N CYS A 324 -7.91 -16.41 4.02
CA CYS A 324 -7.80 -15.05 3.45
C CYS A 324 -7.10 -15.02 2.07
N ARG A 325 -6.85 -16.19 1.46
CA ARG A 325 -6.07 -16.36 0.22
C ARG A 325 -6.70 -15.69 -1.02
N ALA A 326 -7.99 -15.36 -0.98
CA ALA A 326 -8.76 -14.83 -2.09
C ALA A 326 -8.90 -13.29 -2.09
N SER A 327 -8.52 -12.62 -1.00
CA SER A 327 -8.90 -11.23 -0.77
C SER A 327 -7.87 -10.24 -1.36
N LEU A 328 -6.69 -10.71 -1.77
CA LEU A 328 -5.42 -9.96 -1.96
C LEU A 328 -5.31 -9.03 -3.19
N PHE A 329 -6.05 -9.27 -4.26
CA PHE A 329 -5.96 -8.40 -5.45
C PHE A 329 -6.80 -7.12 -5.38
N LYS A 330 -7.70 -7.02 -4.39
CA LYS A 330 -8.57 -5.85 -4.19
C LYS A 330 -7.96 -4.65 -3.43
N PHE A 331 -6.63 -4.59 -3.19
CA PHE A 331 -6.04 -3.48 -2.39
C PHE A 331 -5.80 -2.28 -3.26
N ILE A 332 -5.23 -2.53 -4.45
CA ILE A 332 -5.15 -1.53 -5.49
C ILE A 332 -6.58 -1.10 -5.85
N GLU A 333 -7.58 -2.01 -5.79
CA GLU A 333 -8.98 -1.73 -6.15
C GLU A 333 -9.64 -0.57 -5.38
N HIS A 334 -9.14 -0.20 -4.20
CA HIS A 334 -9.70 0.89 -3.41
C HIS A 334 -8.67 1.94 -2.94
N VAL A 335 -7.41 1.84 -3.37
CA VAL A 335 -6.38 2.90 -3.23
C VAL A 335 -6.01 3.42 -4.58
#